data_AF-A0A919HNB3-F1
#
_entry.id   AF-A0A919HNB3-F1
#
_cell.length_a   1.000
_cell.length_b   1.000
_cell.length_c   1.000
_cell.angle_alpha   90.00
_cell.angle_beta   90.00
_cell.angle_gamma   90.00
#
_symmetry.space_group_name_H-M   'P 1'
#
loop_
_entity.id
_entity.type
_entity.pdbx_description
1 polymer ?
#
loop_
_entity_poly.entity_id
_entity_poly.type
_entity_poly.pdbx_seq_one_letter_code
_entity_poly.pdbx_strand_id
1 'polypeptide(L)' 'MQLSLMRGFAHNLTLFGGLQSAAQYHNLSLGAGQGLGEAGALSLQLLNARDRHQQDPIDGRAAAPVQQRF' A
#
# COMPACT_ATOMS: atom_id res chain seq x y z
N MET A 1 8.55 9.83 -5.38
CA MET A 1 9.10 10.04 -4.03
C MET A 1 8.96 8.76 -3.22
N GLN A 2 9.98 8.41 -2.45
CA GLN A 2 9.94 7.28 -1.52
C GLN A 2 10.45 7.74 -0.16
N LEU A 3 9.77 7.33 0.89
CA LEU A 3 10.17 7.52 2.27
C LEU A 3 10.15 6.15 2.94
N SER A 4 11.16 5.86 3.76
CA SER A 4 11.21 4.66 4.56
C SER A 4 11.78 5.01 5.93
N LEU A 5 11.19 4.44 6.96
CA LEU A 5 11.50 4.69 8.35
C LEU A 5 11.62 3.34 9.05
N MET A 6 12.67 3.19 9.84
CA MET A 6 12.88 2.01 10.68
C MET A 6 13.36 2.46 12.04
N ARG A 7 12.74 1.96 13.09
CA ARG A 7 13.06 2.27 14.48
C ARG A 7 13.03 1.01 15.33
N GLY A 8 14.17 0.71 15.94
CA GLY A 8 14.29 -0.28 17.00
C GLY A 8 13.78 0.26 18.33
N PHE A 9 13.10 -0.58 19.09
CA PHE A 9 12.60 -0.34 20.43
C PHE A 9 13.25 -1.32 21.42
N ALA A 10 13.07 -1.04 22.72
CA ALA A 10 13.41 -1.99 23.77
C ALA A 10 12.61 -3.29 23.61
N HIS A 11 13.14 -4.41 24.12
CA HIS A 11 12.59 -5.77 23.99
C HIS A 11 12.76 -6.39 22.60
N ASN A 12 13.81 -6.03 21.84
CA ASN A 12 14.11 -6.57 20.51
C ASN A 12 13.00 -6.33 19.46
N LEU A 13 12.12 -5.37 19.70
CA LEU A 13 11.07 -5.00 18.76
C LEU A 13 11.62 -3.99 17.75
N THR A 14 11.35 -4.17 16.47
CA THR A 14 11.70 -3.23 15.39
C THR A 14 10.45 -2.85 14.64
N LEU A 15 10.07 -1.58 14.64
CA LEU A 15 9.02 -1.10 13.75
C LEU A 15 9.65 -0.53 12.48
N PHE A 16 9.05 -0.84 11.34
CA PHE A 16 9.49 -0.32 10.06
C PHE A 16 8.28 -0.03 9.18
N GLY A 17 8.44 0.91 8.27
CA GLY A 17 7.37 1.29 7.37
C GLY A 17 7.89 2.23 6.31
N GLY A 18 7.09 2.42 5.29
CA GLY A 18 7.49 3.25 4.17
C GLY A 18 6.30 3.65 3.34
N LEU A 19 6.50 4.69 2.56
CA LEU A 19 5.54 5.15 1.59
C LEU A 19 6.27 5.46 0.29
N GLN A 20 5.71 4.98 -0.80
CA GLN A 20 6.17 5.25 -2.15
C GLN A 20 5.03 5.93 -2.89
N SER A 21 5.32 7.10 -3.46
CA SER A 21 4.38 7.91 -4.22
C SER A 21 4.98 8.18 -5.58
N ALA A 22 4.35 7.67 -6.63
CA ALA A 22 4.67 7.89 -8.03
C ALA A 22 3.43 8.43 -8.76
N ALA A 23 3.60 8.92 -9.99
CA ALA A 23 2.57 9.65 -10.74
C ALA A 23 1.21 8.94 -10.81
N GLN A 24 1.19 7.60 -10.76
CA GLN A 24 -0.02 6.79 -10.82
C GLN A 24 -0.09 5.69 -9.75
N TYR A 25 0.90 5.61 -8.87
CA TYR A 25 1.06 4.49 -7.94
C TYR A 25 1.40 5.02 -6.54
N HIS A 26 0.57 4.66 -5.57
CA HIS A 26 0.78 5.00 -4.18
C HIS A 26 0.84 3.72 -3.36
N ASN A 27 1.96 3.48 -2.70
CA ASN A 27 2.16 2.31 -1.87
C ASN A 27 2.50 2.75 -0.44
N LEU A 28 1.91 2.05 0.52
CA LEU A 28 2.10 2.26 1.93
C LEU A 28 2.44 0.91 2.56
N SER A 29 3.62 0.82 3.18
CA SER A 29 4.06 -0.34 3.94
C SER A 29 4.16 -0.01 5.43
N LEU A 30 3.75 -0.95 6.27
CA LEU A 30 3.89 -0.86 7.70
C LEU A 30 4.12 -2.25 8.27
N GLY A 31 5.17 -2.41 9.07
CA GLY A 31 5.62 -3.68 9.60
C GLY A 31 6.25 -3.57 10.97
N ALA A 32 6.29 -4.72 11.63
CA ALA A 32 6.88 -4.90 12.95
C ALA A 32 7.68 -6.21 12.96
N GLY A 33 8.85 -6.17 13.57
CA GLY A 33 9.71 -7.30 13.84
C GLY A 33 9.91 -7.48 15.33
N GLN A 34 10.08 -8.72 15.76
CA GLN A 34 10.37 -9.13 17.13
C GLN A 34 11.56 -10.08 17.08
N GLY A 35 12.65 -9.69 17.71
CA GLY A 35 13.76 -10.60 17.99
C GLY A 35 13.39 -11.53 19.13
N LEU A 36 13.52 -12.84 18.88
CA LEU A 36 13.28 -13.93 19.83
C LEU A 36 14.59 -14.45 20.46
N GLY A 37 15.70 -13.71 20.29
CA GLY A 37 17.01 -14.10 20.81
C GLY A 37 17.63 -15.25 20.02
N GLU A 38 18.06 -16.30 20.72
CA GLU A 38 18.65 -17.52 20.11
C GLU A 38 17.69 -18.26 19.17
N ALA A 39 16.37 -18.06 19.35
CA ALA A 39 15.36 -18.63 18.45
C ALA A 39 15.25 -17.89 17.10
N GLY A 40 15.94 -16.75 16.93
CA GLY A 40 15.95 -15.95 15.71
C GLY A 40 15.11 -14.69 15.81
N ALA A 41 14.56 -14.23 14.68
CA ALA A 41 13.70 -13.06 14.62
C ALA A 41 12.51 -13.31 13.70
N LEU A 42 11.35 -12.78 14.06
CA LEU A 42 10.14 -12.83 13.26
C LEU A 42 9.77 -11.41 12.85
N SER A 43 9.31 -11.21 11.63
CA SER A 43 8.72 -9.92 11.24
C SER A 43 7.49 -10.12 10.37
N LEU A 44 6.55 -9.19 10.51
CA LEU A 44 5.30 -9.13 9.78
C LEU A 44 5.18 -7.74 9.18
N GLN A 45 4.90 -7.68 7.88
CA GLN A 45 4.69 -6.44 7.16
C GLN A 45 3.38 -6.50 6.38
N LEU A 46 2.62 -5.41 6.46
CA LEU A 46 1.49 -5.15 5.59
C LEU A 46 1.90 -4.15 4.53
N LEU A 47 1.50 -4.43 3.30
CA LEU A 47 1.73 -3.58 2.14
C LEU A 47 0.38 -3.27 1.51
N ASN A 48 0.05 -2.00 1.39
CA ASN A 48 -1.13 -1.52 0.71
C ASN A 48 -0.71 -0.66 -0.48
N ALA A 49 -0.80 -1.25 -1.67
CA ALA A 49 -0.57 -0.58 -2.93
C ALA A 49 -1.92 -0.16 -3.54
N ARG A 50 -2.03 1.11 -3.91
CA ARG A 50 -3.16 1.70 -4.62
C ARG A 50 -2.66 2.32 -5.91
N ASP A 51 -3.09 1.74 -7.02
CA ASP A 51 -2.95 2.34 -8.34
C ASP A 51 -4.10 3.32 -8.57
N ARG A 52 -3.79 4.53 -9.07
CA ARG A 52 -4.79 5.51 -9.50
C ARG A 52 -5.66 5.01 -10.66
N HIS A 53 -5.23 3.98 -11.38
CA HIS A 53 -6.08 3.29 -12.37
C HIS A 53 -7.27 2.54 -11.74
N GLN A 54 -7.25 2.28 -10.42
CA GLN A 54 -8.34 1.62 -9.70
C GLN A 54 -9.34 2.63 -9.10
N GLN A 55 -9.15 3.92 -9.34
CA GLN A 55 -10.07 5.00 -8.94
C GLN A 55 -10.61 5.76 -10.14
N ASP A 56 -10.82 5.11 -11.28
CA ASP A 56 -11.99 5.50 -12.06
C ASP A 56 -13.18 5.00 -11.24
N PRO A 57 -13.98 5.88 -10.60
CA PRO A 57 -15.32 5.45 -10.27
C PRO A 57 -15.92 4.94 -11.58
N ILE A 58 -16.55 3.77 -11.53
CA ILE A 58 -17.52 3.38 -12.55
C ILE A 58 -18.70 4.34 -12.38
N ASP A 59 -18.47 5.63 -12.64
CA ASP A 59 -19.48 6.67 -12.69
C ASP A 59 -20.17 6.51 -14.04
N GLY A 60 -21.17 5.62 -14.04
CA GLY A 60 -22.50 5.96 -14.51
C GLY A 60 -22.62 6.68 -15.86
N ARG A 61 -21.77 6.39 -16.86
CA ARG A 61 -22.02 6.82 -18.23
C ARG A 61 -23.14 5.95 -18.79
N ALA A 62 -24.36 6.47 -18.59
CA ALA A 62 -25.57 6.12 -19.31
C ALA A 62 -25.22 5.76 -20.76
N ALA A 63 -25.41 4.48 -21.11
CA ALA A 63 -25.57 4.08 -22.48
C ALA A 63 -26.83 4.79 -22.99
N ALA A 64 -26.66 5.96 -23.61
CA ALA A 64 -27.71 6.62 -24.35
C ALA A 64 -28.23 5.61 -25.40
N PRO A 65 -29.55 5.39 -25.51
CA PRO A 65 -30.07 4.54 -26.57
C PRO A 65 -29.71 5.20 -27.90
N VAL A 66 -28.97 4.46 -28.72
CA VAL A 66 -28.67 4.81 -30.11
C VAL A 66 -30.00 4.96 -30.85
N GLN A 67 -30.41 6.21 -31.07
CA GLN A 67 -31.48 6.55 -32.00
C GLN A 67 -30.92 6.40 -33.42
N GLN A 68 -30.96 5.19 -33.97
CA GLN A 68 -30.74 4.95 -35.39
C GLN A 68 -31.93 5.53 -36.17
N ARG A 69 -31.75 6.75 -36.67
CA ARG A 69 -32.44 7.23 -37.87
C ARG A 69 -31.73 6.61 -39.07
N PHE A 70 -32.45 5.82 -39.87
CA PHE A 70 -32.52 5.92 -41.34
C PHE A 70 -33.69 5.05 -41.82
#